data_AF-A0A7X6ZS13-F1
#
_entry.id   AF-A0A7X6ZS13-F1
#
_cell.length_a   1.000
_cell.length_b   1.000
_cell.length_c   1.000
_cell.angle_alpha   90.00
_cell.angle_beta   90.00
_cell.angle_gamma   90.00
#
_symmetry.space_group_name_H-M   'P 1'
#
loop_
_entity.id
_entity.type
_entity.pdbx_description
1 polymer ?
#
loop_
_entity_poly.entity_id
_entity_poly.type
_entity_poly.pdbx_seq_one_letter_code
_entity_poly.pdbx_strand_id
1 'polypeptide(L)'
;MYWDNSGVYYITTIKEGKFATYRFEGEIKDIFRALRGIFAVWFPKSGYEMYEKYGLNIYRNIDRTTSCVLMDLCIPWRYQYV
;
A
#
# COMPACT_ATOMS: atom_id res chain seq x y z
N MET A 1 19.53 -7.92 -36.24
CA MET A 1 19.90 -8.26 -34.84
C MET A 1 18.59 -8.49 -34.10
N TYR A 2 18.21 -9.75 -33.93
CA TYR A 2 16.97 -10.11 -33.24
C TYR A 2 17.23 -9.99 -31.74
N TRP A 3 16.56 -9.05 -31.08
CA TRP A 3 16.54 -9.01 -29.62
C TRP A 3 15.67 -10.17 -29.14
N ASP A 4 16.33 -11.17 -28.57
CA ASP A 4 15.70 -12.19 -27.74
C ASP A 4 14.85 -11.49 -26.67
N ASN A 5 13.55 -11.73 -26.72
CA ASN A 5 12.55 -11.13 -25.86
C ASN A 5 12.11 -12.12 -24.76
N SER A 6 13.05 -12.85 -24.17
CA SER A 6 12.81 -13.70 -23.00
C SER A 6 12.75 -12.86 -21.70
N GLY A 7 11.89 -11.84 -21.68
CA GLY A 7 11.61 -11.07 -20.47
C GLY A 7 10.92 -11.95 -19.42
N VAL A 8 11.57 -12.17 -18.28
CA VAL A 8 10.96 -12.83 -17.13
C VAL A 8 9.83 -11.95 -16.61
N TYR A 9 8.60 -12.41 -16.72
CA TYR A 9 7.43 -11.76 -16.15
C TYR A 9 7.05 -12.44 -14.82
N TYR A 10 6.76 -11.63 -13.81
CA TYR A 10 6.20 -12.11 -12.54
C TYR A 10 4.71 -11.80 -12.51
N ILE A 11 3.89 -12.84 -12.45
CA ILE A 11 2.45 -12.71 -12.27
C ILE A 11 2.14 -12.98 -10.80
N THR A 12 1.33 -12.10 -10.22
CA THR A 12 0.78 -12.30 -8.89
C THR A 12 -0.68 -11.87 -8.87
N THR A 13 -1.46 -12.43 -7.96
CA THR A 13 -2.88 -12.13 -7.79
C THR A 13 -3.08 -11.52 -6.42
N ILE A 14 -3.68 -10.33 -6.39
CA ILE A 14 -4.15 -9.72 -5.15
C ILE A 14 -5.48 -10.39 -4.80
N LYS A 15 -5.52 -11.05 -3.65
CA LYS A 15 -6.74 -11.72 -3.18
C LYS A 15 -7.80 -10.68 -2.79
N GLU A 16 -9.06 -11.04 -2.99
CA GLU A 16 -10.18 -10.29 -2.43
C GLU A 16 -10.19 -10.38 -0.89
N GLY A 17 -10.77 -9.37 -0.22
CA GLY A 17 -10.80 -9.34 1.23
C GLY A 17 -11.14 -7.97 1.81
N LYS A 18 -11.20 -7.91 3.15
CA LYS A 18 -11.38 -6.66 3.89
C LYS A 18 -10.04 -5.97 4.10
N PHE A 19 -10.03 -4.66 3.95
CA PHE A 19 -8.86 -3.81 4.13
C PHE A 19 -9.19 -2.67 5.09
N ALA A 20 -8.23 -2.30 5.92
CA ALA A 20 -8.21 -1.01 6.58
C ALA A 20 -7.56 -0.05 5.60
N THR A 21 -8.25 1.05 5.28
CA THR A 21 -7.80 1.99 4.26
C THR A 21 -7.42 3.33 4.87
N TYR A 22 -6.29 3.87 4.42
CA TYR A 22 -5.85 5.21 4.75
C TYR A 22 -5.57 5.99 3.47
N ARG A 23 -6.20 7.16 3.34
CA ARG A 23 -5.97 8.07 2.22
C ARG A 23 -4.87 9.07 2.57
N PHE A 24 -3.85 9.11 1.75
CA PHE A 24 -2.81 10.13 1.79
C PHE A 24 -2.96 11.08 0.60
N GLU A 25 -2.93 12.36 0.91
CA GLU A 25 -2.87 13.45 -0.07
C GLU A 25 -1.78 14.42 0.38
N GLY A 26 -0.73 14.57 -0.43
CA GLY A 26 0.42 15.39 -0.07
C GLY A 26 1.66 15.08 -0.90
N GLU A 27 2.81 15.60 -0.49
CA GLU A 27 4.07 15.41 -1.21
C GLU A 27 4.57 13.96 -1.13
N ILE A 28 5.12 13.45 -2.24
CA ILE A 28 5.67 12.07 -2.32
C ILE A 28 6.72 11.81 -1.24
N LYS A 29 7.53 12.83 -0.89
CA LYS A 29 8.58 12.72 0.14
C LYS A 29 8.01 12.38 1.53
N ASP A 30 6.76 12.74 1.79
CA ASP A 30 6.10 12.56 3.10
C ASP A 30 5.35 11.22 3.22
N ILE A 31 5.27 10.43 2.14
CA ILE A 31 4.64 9.10 2.15
C ILE A 31 5.22 8.22 3.26
N PHE A 32 6.55 8.11 3.34
CA PHE A 32 7.20 7.25 4.34
C PHE A 32 6.91 7.69 5.78
N ARG A 33 6.79 9.00 6.01
CA ARG A 33 6.40 9.55 7.32
C ARG A 33 4.97 9.15 7.67
N ALA A 34 4.03 9.26 6.74
CA ALA A 34 2.65 8.85 6.93
C ALA A 34 2.56 7.33 7.20
N LEU A 35 3.21 6.51 6.38
CA LEU A 35 3.23 5.05 6.54
C LEU A 35 3.83 4.63 7.88
N ARG A 36 4.90 5.29 8.34
CA ARG A 36 5.48 5.03 9.67
C ARG A 36 4.49 5.34 10.77
N GLY A 37 3.73 6.44 10.68
CA GLY A 37 2.67 6.75 11.64
C GLY A 37 1.60 5.66 11.69
N ILE A 38 1.19 5.16 10.51
CA ILE A 38 0.21 4.09 10.42
C ILE A 38 0.73 2.81 11.06
N PHE A 39 1.90 2.30 10.63
CA PHE A 39 2.40 1.00 11.10
C PHE A 39 2.99 1.03 12.51
N ALA A 40 3.58 2.14 12.97
CA ALA A 40 4.20 2.22 14.29
C ALA A 40 3.26 2.74 15.39
N VAL A 41 2.17 3.44 15.03
CA VAL A 41 1.27 4.06 16.02
C VAL A 41 -0.17 3.59 15.88
N TRP A 42 -0.78 3.79 14.72
CA TRP A 42 -2.20 3.47 14.55
C TRP A 42 -2.46 1.96 14.55
N PHE A 43 -1.68 1.21 13.77
CA PHE A 43 -1.88 -0.21 13.55
C PHE A 43 -1.76 -1.04 14.84
N PRO A 44 -0.73 -0.88 15.69
CA PRO A 44 -0.64 -1.60 16.97
C PRO A 44 -1.78 -1.27 17.95
N LYS A 45 -2.45 -0.12 17.79
CA LYS A 45 -3.57 0.32 18.62
C LYS A 45 -4.94 -0.01 18.04
N SER A 46 -4.99 -0.48 16.79
CA SER A 46 -6.25 -0.71 16.07
C SER A 46 -6.99 -1.97 16.51
N GLY A 47 -6.30 -2.91 17.17
CA GLY A 47 -6.83 -4.24 17.48
C GLY A 47 -6.91 -5.16 16.26
N TYR A 48 -6.41 -4.73 15.10
CA TYR A 48 -6.35 -5.54 13.89
C TYR A 48 -5.06 -6.34 13.82
N GLU A 49 -5.17 -7.59 13.34
CA GLU A 49 -4.02 -8.37 12.91
C GLU A 49 -3.88 -8.29 11.39
N MET A 50 -2.63 -8.13 10.92
CA MET A 50 -2.34 -8.17 9.48
C MET A 50 -2.45 -9.62 9.03
N TYR A 51 -3.39 -9.86 8.12
CA TYR A 51 -3.67 -11.21 7.64
C TYR A 51 -2.61 -11.68 6.62
N GLU A 52 -2.10 -10.75 5.81
CA GLU A 52 -1.08 -11.02 4.78
C GLU A 52 0.18 -10.19 5.07
N LYS A 53 1.32 -10.61 4.49
CA LYS A 53 2.61 -9.92 4.67
C LYS A 53 2.79 -8.68 3.78
N TYR A 54 1.74 -8.22 3.12
CA TYR A 54 1.78 -7.08 2.21
C TYR A 54 0.68 -6.06 2.55
N GLY A 55 0.99 -4.79 2.29
CA GLY A 55 -0.02 -3.73 2.10
C GLY A 55 -0.07 -3.36 0.62
N LEU A 56 -1.20 -2.86 0.16
CA LEU A 56 -1.38 -2.39 -1.21
C LEU A 56 -1.46 -0.86 -1.23
N ASN A 57 -0.57 -0.22 -1.98
CA ASN A 57 -0.67 1.20 -2.28
C ASN A 57 -1.33 1.39 -3.64
N ILE A 58 -2.48 2.05 -3.67
CA ILE A 58 -3.18 2.43 -4.90
C ILE A 58 -2.93 3.90 -5.16
N TYR A 59 -2.08 4.19 -6.14
CA TYR A 59 -1.83 5.55 -6.63
C TYR A 59 -3.00 5.98 -7.51
N ARG A 60 -3.82 6.91 -7.01
CA ARG A 60 -5.00 7.42 -7.73
C ARG A 60 -4.63 8.56 -8.68
N ASN A 61 -3.73 9.43 -8.25
CA ASN A 61 -3.21 10.55 -9.03
C ASN A 61 -1.78 10.89 -8.60
N ILE A 62 -0.94 11.29 -9.56
CA ILE A 62 0.41 11.80 -9.31
C ILE A 62 0.59 13.07 -10.12
N ASP A 63 0.76 14.20 -9.45
CA ASP A 63 1.19 15.45 -10.07
C ASP A 63 2.72 15.55 -9.99
N ARG A 64 3.37 15.45 -11.14
CA ARG A 64 4.84 15.52 -11.25
C ARG A 64 5.39 16.93 -11.09
N THR A 65 4.57 17.95 -11.32
CA THR A 65 4.99 19.36 -11.22
C THR A 65 5.16 19.75 -9.77
N THR A 66 4.18 19.39 -8.94
CA THR A 66 4.18 19.66 -7.50
C THR A 66 4.81 18.52 -6.69
N SER A 67 5.06 17.36 -7.32
CA SER A 67 5.46 16.12 -6.64
C SER A 67 4.46 15.67 -5.58
N CYS A 68 3.18 16.00 -5.78
CA CYS A 68 2.08 15.57 -4.92
C CYS A 68 1.44 14.28 -5.44
N VAL A 69 0.87 13.51 -4.51
CA VAL A 69 0.21 12.24 -4.78
C VAL A 69 -1.09 12.16 -4.00
N LEU A 70 -2.10 11.58 -4.64
CA LEU A 70 -3.27 11.03 -3.98
C LEU A 70 -3.15 9.51 -4.02
N MET A 71 -3.07 8.87 -2.86
CA MET A 71 -2.96 7.41 -2.74
C MET A 71 -3.82 6.85 -1.62
N ASP A 72 -4.28 5.62 -1.81
CA ASP A 72 -4.89 4.81 -0.75
C ASP A 72 -3.90 3.71 -0.33
N LEU A 73 -3.55 3.64 0.95
CA LEU A 73 -2.93 2.47 1.56
C LEU A 73 -4.04 1.52 2.01
N CYS A 74 -3.99 0.28 1.55
CA CYS A 74 -4.89 -0.80 1.94
C CYS A 74 -4.11 -1.85 2.73
N ILE A 75 -4.44 -2.02 4.01
CA ILE A 75 -3.83 -3.02 4.90
C ILE A 75 -4.81 -4.20 5.07
N PRO A 76 -4.49 -5.41 4.59
CA PRO A 76 -5.34 -6.57 4.77
C PRO A 76 -5.37 -6.96 6.25
N TRP A 77 -6.56 -7.15 6.80
CA TRP A 77 -6.72 -7.46 8.22
C TRP A 77 -7.75 -8.56 8.48
N ARG A 78 -7.62 -9.18 9.65
CA ARG A 78 -8.63 -10.06 10.25
C ARG A 78 -8.92 -9.63 11.68
N TYR A 79 -10.13 -9.90 12.16
CA TYR A 79 -10.42 -9.81 13.59
C TYR A 79 -9.62 -10.87 14.34
N GLN A 80 -9.04 -10.50 15.46
CA GLN A 80 -8.57 -11.44 16.46
C GLN A 80 -9.80 -11.92 17.24
N TYR A 81 -10.18 -13.19 17.10
CA TYR A 81 -11.14 -13.78 18.03
C TYR A 81 -10.45 -13.88 19.38
N VAL A 82 -10.95 -13.13 20.37
CA VAL A 82 -10.61 -13.30 21.79
C VAL A 82 -11.32 -14.54 22.31
#